data_AF-F6W8F2-F1
#
_entry.id   AF-F6W8F2-F1
#
_cell.length_a   1.000
_cell.length_b   1.000
_cell.length_c   1.000
_cell.angle_alpha   90.00
_cell.angle_beta   90.00
_cell.angle_gamma   90.00
#
_symmetry.space_group_name_H-M   'P 1'
#
loop_
_entity.id
_entity.type
_entity.pdbx_description
1 polymer ?
#
loop_
_entity_poly.entity_id
_entity_poly.type
_entity_poly.pdbx_seq_one_letter_code
_entity_poly.pdbx_strand_id
1 'polypeptide(L)'
;MNDEIIYSLILFLSIVVGFPLRKLKSFKAKQIATGGFGFLVVFGVCGFDGLYSFIACVVNTVIIKCLRRKTAFVSFIWSFSFLLFFRCVTWFGLERPSALANAVQLMLTLKLVSVAIEIQDYRSNKRGLVSEPTTMDMFWYSYCYTGLFTGPFFKYRTYHDYLANETETFIPWKKEVFTRLQNIGMFGVLYAVVSFNFNINVPKSDAFYEQPFWFR
;
A
#
# COMPACT_ATOMS: atom_id res chain seq x y z
N MET A 1 8.90 7.98 18.17
CA MET A 1 8.52 6.88 19.08
C MET A 1 7.04 6.50 18.95
N ASN A 2 6.08 7.44 18.90
CA ASN A 2 4.65 7.09 18.74
C ASN A 2 4.31 6.47 17.37
N ASP A 3 4.81 7.02 16.26
CA ASP A 3 4.46 6.52 14.92
C ASP A 3 4.97 5.10 14.63
N GLU A 4 6.13 4.73 15.17
CA GLU A 4 6.71 3.39 15.03
C GLU A 4 5.87 2.33 15.76
N ILE A 5 5.35 2.69 16.94
CA ILE A 5 4.45 1.83 17.73
C ILE A 5 3.11 1.69 17.01
N ILE A 6 2.51 2.79 16.55
CA ILE A 6 1.26 2.80 15.78
C ILE A 6 1.42 1.92 14.53
N TYR A 7 2.51 2.08 13.80
CA TYR A 7 2.80 1.31 12.61
C TYR A 7 2.99 -0.19 12.90
N SER A 8 3.70 -0.53 13.97
CA SER A 8 3.88 -1.93 14.40
C SER A 8 2.55 -2.56 14.83
N LEU A 9 1.68 -1.81 15.51
CA LEU A 9 0.33 -2.24 15.85
C LEU A 9 -0.53 -2.49 14.61
N ILE A 10 -0.45 -1.62 13.61
CA ILE A 10 -1.18 -1.78 12.33
C ILE A 10 -0.72 -3.05 11.60
N LEU A 11 0.59 -3.29 11.56
CA LEU A 11 1.14 -4.51 10.95
C LEU A 11 0.66 -5.77 11.69
N PHE A 12 0.72 -5.76 13.02
CA PHE A 12 0.25 -6.89 13.82
C PHE A 12 -1.26 -7.12 13.61
N LEU A 13 -2.06 -6.06 13.66
CA LEU A 13 -3.50 -6.12 13.42
C LEU A 13 -3.81 -6.68 12.01
N SER A 14 -3.06 -6.27 11.00
CA SER A 14 -3.20 -6.77 9.63
C SER A 14 -2.94 -8.28 9.52
N ILE A 15 -1.98 -8.80 10.29
CA ILE A 15 -1.71 -10.26 10.37
C ILE A 15 -2.90 -10.96 11.03
N VAL A 16 -3.38 -10.45 12.17
CA VAL A 16 -4.47 -11.05 12.94
C VAL A 16 -5.78 -11.07 12.14
N VAL A 17 -6.10 -9.97 11.46
CA VAL A 17 -7.30 -9.84 10.62
C VAL A 17 -7.27 -10.78 9.41
N GLY A 18 -6.07 -11.18 8.96
CA GLY A 18 -5.94 -12.19 7.90
C GLY A 18 -6.55 -13.55 8.25
N PHE A 19 -6.59 -13.97 9.53
CA PHE A 19 -7.15 -15.27 9.92
C PHE A 19 -8.67 -15.39 9.76
N PRO A 20 -9.51 -14.46 10.24
CA PRO A 20 -10.95 -14.53 10.01
C PRO A 20 -11.33 -14.29 8.55
N LEU A 21 -10.62 -13.40 7.83
CA LEU A 21 -10.93 -13.10 6.43
C LEU A 21 -10.78 -14.31 5.50
N ARG A 22 -9.88 -15.24 5.82
CA ARG A 22 -9.70 -16.52 5.12
C ARG A 22 -10.93 -17.43 5.15
N LYS A 23 -11.75 -17.32 6.21
CA LYS A 23 -12.96 -18.13 6.33
C LYS A 23 -14.10 -17.66 5.41
N LEU A 24 -13.96 -16.49 4.80
CA LEU A 24 -14.95 -15.93 3.88
C LEU A 24 -14.83 -16.58 2.50
N LYS A 25 -15.87 -17.33 2.11
CA LYS A 25 -15.95 -17.96 0.78
C LYS A 25 -16.55 -17.04 -0.28
N SER A 26 -17.40 -16.09 0.13
CA SER A 26 -18.07 -15.20 -0.82
C SER A 26 -17.12 -14.13 -1.33
N PHE A 27 -17.01 -14.04 -2.66
CA PHE A 27 -16.21 -13.03 -3.37
C PHE A 27 -16.48 -11.61 -2.85
N LYS A 28 -17.76 -11.20 -2.84
CA LYS A 28 -18.17 -9.85 -2.41
C LYS A 28 -17.91 -9.62 -0.93
N ALA A 29 -18.17 -10.60 -0.08
CA ALA A 29 -17.90 -10.47 1.36
C ALA A 29 -16.41 -10.28 1.62
N LYS A 30 -15.55 -11.05 0.94
CA LYS A 30 -14.09 -10.94 1.05
C LYS A 30 -13.59 -9.61 0.51
N GLN A 31 -14.13 -9.13 -0.60
CA GLN A 31 -13.82 -7.83 -1.19
C GLN A 31 -14.15 -6.68 -0.23
N ILE A 32 -15.39 -6.63 0.28
CA ILE A 32 -15.84 -5.59 1.20
C ILE A 32 -15.08 -5.67 2.52
N ALA A 33 -14.83 -6.87 3.05
CA ALA A 33 -14.13 -7.01 4.32
C ALA A 33 -12.65 -6.61 4.21
N THR A 34 -11.95 -7.00 3.13
CA THR A 34 -10.53 -6.65 2.91
C THR A 34 -10.34 -5.17 2.59
N GLY A 35 -11.18 -4.60 1.72
CA GLY A 35 -11.13 -3.19 1.35
C GLY A 35 -11.69 -2.27 2.43
N GLY A 36 -12.78 -2.66 3.09
CA GLY A 36 -13.40 -1.92 4.18
C GLY A 36 -12.49 -1.84 5.40
N PHE A 37 -11.84 -2.95 5.77
CA PHE A 37 -10.85 -2.92 6.85
C PHE A 37 -9.69 -1.97 6.51
N GLY A 38 -9.12 -2.04 5.30
CA GLY A 38 -8.02 -1.16 4.92
C GLY A 38 -8.44 0.32 4.86
N PHE A 39 -9.64 0.61 4.35
CA PHE A 39 -10.21 1.96 4.38
C PHE A 39 -10.37 2.48 5.81
N LEU A 40 -10.94 1.68 6.73
CA LEU A 40 -11.08 2.04 8.14
C LEU A 40 -9.74 2.31 8.82
N VAL A 41 -8.72 1.49 8.54
CA VAL A 41 -7.38 1.70 9.09
C VAL A 41 -6.77 3.00 8.57
N VAL A 42 -6.91 3.31 7.27
CA VAL A 42 -6.38 4.57 6.70
C VAL A 42 -7.01 5.79 7.37
N PHE A 43 -8.33 5.84 7.47
CA PHE A 43 -9.01 7.00 8.07
C PHE A 43 -8.87 7.04 9.58
N GLY A 44 -8.79 5.89 10.26
CA GLY A 44 -8.58 5.82 11.70
C GLY A 44 -7.17 6.25 12.12
N VAL A 45 -6.16 5.99 11.28
CA VAL A 45 -4.75 6.27 11.60
C VAL A 45 -4.28 7.60 11.02
N CYS A 46 -4.60 7.87 9.76
CA CYS A 46 -4.16 9.09 9.06
C CYS A 46 -5.13 10.27 9.26
N GLY A 47 -6.33 10.04 9.81
CA GLY A 47 -7.33 11.09 10.00
C GLY A 47 -7.66 11.83 8.69
N PHE A 48 -7.63 13.16 8.74
CA PHE A 48 -7.90 14.02 7.58
C PHE A 48 -6.87 13.88 6.46
N ASP A 49 -5.62 13.51 6.76
CA ASP A 49 -4.61 13.26 5.72
C ASP A 49 -4.97 12.06 4.83
N GLY A 50 -5.87 11.18 5.29
CA GLY A 50 -6.45 10.10 4.49
C GLY A 50 -7.22 10.61 3.26
N LEU A 51 -7.74 11.85 3.30
CA LEU A 51 -8.49 12.45 2.19
C LEU A 51 -7.65 12.61 0.93
N TYR A 52 -6.33 12.84 1.04
CA TYR A 52 -5.46 12.97 -0.13
C TYR A 52 -5.45 11.68 -0.96
N SER A 53 -5.35 10.53 -0.28
CA SER A 53 -5.42 9.21 -0.93
C SER A 53 -6.78 8.95 -1.56
N PHE A 54 -7.85 9.45 -0.93
CA PHE A 54 -9.21 9.29 -1.42
C PHE A 54 -9.44 10.12 -2.69
N ILE A 55 -9.00 11.37 -2.69
CA ILE A 55 -9.05 12.25 -3.87
C ILE A 55 -8.26 11.63 -5.01
N ALA A 56 -7.04 11.12 -4.75
CA ALA A 56 -6.25 10.42 -5.76
C ALA A 56 -7.01 9.24 -6.38
N CYS A 57 -7.65 8.41 -5.55
CA CYS A 57 -8.45 7.27 -5.99
C CYS A 57 -9.66 7.69 -6.84
N VAL A 58 -10.40 8.70 -6.40
CA VAL A 58 -11.59 9.20 -7.10
C VAL A 58 -11.21 9.80 -8.46
N VAL A 59 -10.23 10.70 -8.49
CA VAL A 59 -9.79 11.32 -9.75
C VAL A 59 -9.26 10.28 -10.73
N ASN A 60 -8.47 9.31 -10.24
CA ASN A 60 -7.97 8.25 -11.10
C ASN A 60 -9.10 7.36 -11.66
N THR A 61 -10.12 7.08 -10.85
CA THR A 61 -11.32 6.36 -11.30
C THR A 61 -12.09 7.13 -12.37
N VAL A 62 -12.19 8.46 -12.23
CA VAL A 62 -12.79 9.34 -13.25
C VAL A 62 -11.97 9.31 -14.54
N ILE A 63 -10.64 9.44 -14.46
CA ILE A 63 -9.73 9.33 -15.62
C ILE A 63 -9.94 8.00 -16.35
N ILE A 64 -10.05 6.90 -15.62
CA ILE A 64 -10.27 5.56 -16.18
C ILE A 64 -11.61 5.44 -16.91
N LYS A 65 -12.67 6.07 -16.39
CA LYS A 65 -13.99 6.07 -17.01
C LYS A 65 -14.08 6.99 -18.21
N CYS A 66 -13.48 8.19 -18.14
CA CYS A 66 -13.60 9.21 -19.17
C CYS A 66 -12.71 8.94 -20.39
N LEU A 67 -11.55 8.31 -20.19
CA LEU A 67 -10.59 8.04 -21.27
C LEU A 67 -10.58 6.54 -21.60
N ARG A 68 -10.56 6.20 -22.90
CA ARG A 68 -10.41 4.81 -23.37
C ARG A 68 -8.98 4.42 -23.75
N ARG A 69 -8.32 5.22 -24.59
CA ARG A 69 -7.03 4.84 -25.23
C ARG A 69 -5.77 5.30 -24.48
N LYS A 70 -5.82 6.46 -23.82
CA LYS A 70 -4.65 7.07 -23.14
C LYS A 70 -4.76 7.00 -21.60
N THR A 71 -5.59 6.08 -21.10
CA THR A 71 -5.95 5.97 -19.69
C THR A 71 -4.73 5.77 -18.80
N ALA A 72 -3.84 4.83 -19.13
CA ALA A 72 -2.65 4.54 -18.35
C ALA A 72 -1.69 5.73 -18.30
N PHE A 73 -1.47 6.39 -19.44
CA PHE A 73 -0.60 7.56 -19.51
C PHE A 73 -1.13 8.72 -18.68
N VAL A 74 -2.42 9.06 -18.80
CA VAL A 74 -3.03 10.15 -18.03
C VAL A 74 -3.11 9.81 -16.54
N SER A 75 -3.44 8.56 -16.20
CA SER A 75 -3.40 8.05 -14.82
C SER A 75 -1.99 8.15 -14.21
N PHE A 76 -0.96 7.81 -14.98
CA PHE A 76 0.44 7.93 -14.58
C PHE A 76 0.81 9.38 -14.31
N ILE A 77 0.56 10.29 -15.27
CA ILE A 77 0.86 11.71 -15.10
C ILE A 77 0.12 12.28 -13.90
N TRP A 78 -1.18 12.04 -13.77
CA TRP A 78 -1.96 12.49 -12.61
C TRP A 78 -1.38 11.97 -11.29
N SER A 79 -1.16 10.65 -11.18
CA SER A 79 -0.74 10.03 -9.91
C SER A 79 0.65 10.51 -9.47
N PHE A 80 1.60 10.62 -10.42
CA PHE A 80 2.95 11.10 -10.11
C PHE A 80 3.02 12.61 -9.91
N SER A 81 2.25 13.42 -10.65
CA SER A 81 2.15 14.86 -10.40
C SER A 81 1.52 15.15 -9.04
N PHE A 82 0.48 14.40 -8.65
CA PHE A 82 -0.13 14.51 -7.33
C PHE A 82 0.85 14.14 -6.22
N LEU A 83 1.65 13.08 -6.40
CA LEU A 83 2.70 12.71 -5.46
C LEU A 83 3.81 13.79 -5.38
N LEU A 84 4.25 14.31 -6.53
CA LEU A 84 5.26 15.36 -6.62
C LEU A 84 4.78 16.65 -5.92
N PHE A 85 3.50 17.01 -6.08
CA PHE A 85 2.89 18.14 -5.38
C PHE A 85 3.07 18.03 -3.86
N PHE A 86 2.78 16.87 -3.25
CA PHE A 86 3.00 16.68 -1.81
C PHE A 86 4.48 16.69 -1.41
N ARG A 87 5.39 16.36 -2.32
CA ARG A 87 6.84 16.47 -2.08
C ARG A 87 7.32 17.92 -2.11
N CYS A 88 6.67 18.76 -2.91
CA CYS A 88 6.96 20.18 -3.03
C CYS A 88 6.05 21.06 -2.14
N VAL A 89 5.17 20.48 -1.33
CA VAL A 89 4.13 21.19 -0.57
C VAL A 89 4.70 22.27 0.36
N THR A 90 5.90 22.03 0.91
CA THR A 90 6.62 23.00 1.75
C THR A 90 7.11 24.23 1.00
N TRP A 91 7.29 24.16 -0.32
CA TRP A 91 7.60 25.35 -1.13
C TRP A 91 6.41 26.31 -1.20
N PHE A 92 5.19 25.80 -1.00
CA PHE A 92 3.95 26.59 -0.95
C PHE A 92 3.57 26.99 0.48
N GLY A 93 4.41 26.70 1.49
CA GLY A 93 4.13 27.02 2.89
C GLY A 93 3.06 26.13 3.54
N LEU A 94 2.66 25.04 2.90
CA LEU A 94 1.70 24.07 3.44
C LEU A 94 2.41 23.01 4.29
N GLU A 95 1.71 22.49 5.30
CA GLU A 95 2.23 21.44 6.17
C GLU A 95 2.45 20.12 5.41
N ARG A 96 3.46 19.37 5.81
CA ARG A 96 3.74 18.05 5.21
C ARG A 96 2.70 17.04 5.71
N PRO A 97 2.17 16.19 4.82
CA PRO A 97 1.28 15.11 5.24
C PRO A 97 2.01 14.17 6.20
N SER A 98 1.24 13.56 7.10
CA SER A 98 1.74 12.53 8.02
C SER A 98 2.54 11.45 7.29
N ALA A 99 3.59 10.93 7.94
CA ALA A 99 4.45 9.88 7.37
C ALA A 99 3.65 8.65 6.92
N LEU A 100 2.60 8.28 7.68
CA LEU A 100 1.71 7.17 7.38
C LEU A 100 0.82 7.48 6.17
N ALA A 101 0.28 8.69 6.06
CA ALA A 101 -0.50 9.12 4.91
C ALA A 101 0.34 9.15 3.62
N ASN A 102 1.59 9.60 3.72
CA ASN A 102 2.54 9.57 2.60
C ASN A 102 2.88 8.14 2.15
N ALA A 103 3.04 7.20 3.10
CA ALA A 103 3.25 5.79 2.77
C ALA A 103 2.04 5.17 2.03
N VAL A 104 0.83 5.44 2.53
CA VAL A 104 -0.42 5.03 1.86
C VAL A 104 -0.51 5.64 0.47
N GLN A 105 -0.23 6.93 0.32
CA GLN A 105 -0.26 7.61 -0.97
C GLN A 105 0.68 6.95 -1.97
N LEU A 106 1.91 6.61 -1.58
CA LEU A 106 2.89 5.95 -2.45
C LEU A 106 2.43 4.56 -2.92
N MET A 107 1.86 3.75 -2.02
CA MET A 107 1.35 2.43 -2.41
C MET A 107 0.11 2.56 -3.29
N LEU A 108 -0.76 3.52 -2.99
CA LEU A 108 -1.98 3.77 -3.72
C LEU A 108 -1.68 4.30 -5.14
N THR A 109 -0.67 5.15 -5.34
CA THR A 109 -0.29 5.59 -6.70
C THR A 109 0.12 4.43 -7.59
N LEU A 110 0.92 3.49 -7.08
CA LEU A 110 1.30 2.28 -7.84
C LEU A 110 0.09 1.39 -8.15
N LYS A 111 -0.81 1.18 -7.18
CA LYS A 111 -2.08 0.44 -7.38
C LYS A 111 -2.95 1.08 -8.45
N LEU A 112 -3.15 2.40 -8.39
CA LEU A 112 -3.98 3.17 -9.32
C LEU A 112 -3.44 3.15 -10.75
N VAL A 113 -2.14 3.35 -10.92
CA VAL A 113 -1.48 3.31 -12.24
C VAL A 113 -1.52 1.90 -12.82
N SER A 114 -1.28 0.87 -12.00
CA SER A 114 -1.35 -0.52 -12.45
C SER A 114 -2.74 -0.90 -12.96
N VAL A 115 -3.79 -0.53 -12.22
CA VAL A 115 -5.17 -0.77 -12.65
C VAL A 115 -5.44 -0.07 -13.98
N ALA A 116 -4.99 1.18 -14.14
CA ALA A 116 -5.16 1.91 -15.38
C ALA A 116 -4.46 1.23 -16.58
N ILE A 117 -3.26 0.68 -16.37
CA ILE A 117 -2.54 -0.11 -17.37
C ILE A 117 -3.31 -1.38 -17.71
N GLU A 118 -3.73 -2.17 -16.72
CA GLU A 118 -4.44 -3.43 -16.94
C GLU A 118 -5.77 -3.22 -17.66
N ILE A 119 -6.51 -2.17 -17.33
CA ILE A 119 -7.76 -1.79 -18.02
C ILE A 119 -7.49 -1.33 -19.46
N GLN A 120 -6.45 -0.53 -19.68
CA GLN A 120 -6.08 -0.10 -21.03
C GLN A 120 -5.68 -1.29 -21.91
N ASP A 121 -4.91 -2.24 -21.36
CA ASP A 121 -4.52 -3.46 -22.06
C ASP A 121 -5.74 -4.32 -22.37
N TYR A 122 -6.67 -4.48 -21.43
CA TYR A 122 -7.96 -5.15 -21.66
C TYR A 122 -8.75 -4.50 -22.80
N ARG A 123 -8.93 -3.17 -22.77
CA ARG A 123 -9.63 -2.42 -23.83
C ARG A 123 -8.93 -2.47 -25.18
N SER A 124 -7.63 -2.75 -25.21
CA SER A 124 -6.81 -2.91 -26.41
C SER A 124 -6.75 -4.36 -26.90
N ASN A 125 -7.57 -5.26 -26.35
CA ASN A 125 -7.59 -6.70 -26.64
C ASN A 125 -6.24 -7.40 -26.39
N LYS A 126 -5.39 -6.85 -25.52
CA LYS A 126 -4.21 -7.54 -25.04
C LYS A 126 -4.64 -8.49 -23.92
N ARG A 127 -4.14 -9.72 -23.94
CA ARG A 127 -4.46 -10.73 -22.92
C ARG A 127 -3.98 -10.23 -21.55
N GLY A 128 -4.91 -10.02 -20.61
CA GLY A 128 -4.60 -9.47 -19.29
C GLY A 128 -5.71 -9.76 -18.29
N LEU A 129 -6.81 -9.01 -18.36
CA LEU A 129 -7.99 -9.16 -17.49
C LEU A 129 -9.04 -10.08 -18.14
N VAL A 130 -9.82 -10.78 -17.30
CA VAL A 130 -10.98 -11.58 -17.74
C VAL A 130 -12.19 -10.68 -18.01
N SER A 131 -12.40 -9.68 -17.15
CA SER A 131 -13.50 -8.70 -17.23
C SER A 131 -13.01 -7.31 -16.86
N GLU A 132 -13.70 -6.28 -17.36
CA GLU A 132 -13.43 -4.90 -16.95
C GLU A 132 -13.90 -4.66 -15.50
N PRO A 133 -13.03 -4.17 -14.60
CA PRO A 133 -13.38 -3.91 -13.22
C PRO A 133 -14.39 -2.77 -13.08
N THR A 134 -15.33 -2.92 -12.15
CA THR A 134 -16.26 -1.84 -11.81
C THR A 134 -15.57 -0.77 -10.97
N THR A 135 -16.20 0.40 -10.83
CA THR A 135 -15.66 1.46 -9.95
C THR A 135 -15.56 1.04 -8.51
N MET A 136 -16.50 0.21 -8.06
CA MET A 136 -16.44 -0.31 -6.70
C MET A 136 -15.29 -1.29 -6.54
N ASP A 137 -15.01 -2.12 -7.56
CA ASP A 137 -13.88 -3.05 -7.51
C ASP A 137 -12.54 -2.32 -7.46
N MET A 138 -12.39 -1.25 -8.26
CA MET A 138 -11.20 -0.40 -8.23
C MET A 138 -11.01 0.27 -6.87
N PHE A 139 -12.10 0.74 -6.25
CA PHE A 139 -12.08 1.34 -4.93
C PHE A 139 -11.64 0.34 -3.84
N TRP A 140 -12.30 -0.82 -3.77
CA TRP A 140 -11.96 -1.85 -2.79
C TRP A 140 -10.55 -2.41 -2.97
N TYR A 141 -10.10 -2.54 -4.21
CA TYR A 141 -8.72 -2.93 -4.51
C TYR A 141 -7.70 -1.89 -4.01
N SER A 142 -7.97 -0.61 -4.26
CA SER A 142 -7.08 0.49 -3.87
C SER A 142 -6.89 0.55 -2.36
N TYR A 143 -7.98 0.34 -1.61
CA TYR A 143 -8.00 0.29 -0.14
C TYR A 143 -7.86 -1.11 0.45
N CYS A 144 -7.50 -2.12 -0.34
CA CYS A 144 -7.25 -3.44 0.20
C CYS A 144 -6.12 -3.36 1.24
N TYR A 145 -6.41 -3.84 2.46
CA TYR A 145 -5.49 -3.74 3.60
C TYR A 145 -4.14 -4.41 3.36
N THR A 146 -4.09 -5.41 2.47
CA THR A 146 -2.83 -6.03 2.07
C THR A 146 -1.98 -5.04 1.27
N GLY A 147 -0.76 -4.79 1.74
CA GLY A 147 0.18 -3.88 1.08
C GLY A 147 -0.25 -2.42 1.08
N LEU A 148 -1.07 -1.98 2.04
CA LEU A 148 -1.61 -0.61 2.08
C LEU A 148 -0.61 0.41 2.66
N PHE A 149 0.01 0.07 3.81
CA PHE A 149 1.04 0.91 4.44
C PHE A 149 2.43 0.48 3.99
N THR A 150 2.67 -0.82 3.98
CA THR A 150 3.87 -1.46 3.43
C THR A 150 3.57 -2.88 2.99
N GLY A 151 4.40 -3.38 2.09
CA GLY A 151 4.31 -4.73 1.59
C GLY A 151 4.57 -4.81 0.08
N PRO A 152 4.55 -6.02 -0.46
CA PRO A 152 4.71 -6.22 -1.89
C PRO A 152 3.52 -5.62 -2.62
N PHE A 153 3.83 -4.80 -3.61
CA PHE A 153 2.86 -4.34 -4.59
C PHE A 153 2.35 -5.54 -5.42
N PHE A 154 1.04 -5.63 -5.62
CA PHE A 154 0.39 -6.64 -6.46
C PHE A 154 -0.55 -5.98 -7.45
N LYS A 155 -0.78 -6.66 -8.58
CA LYS A 155 -1.67 -6.20 -9.66
C LYS A 155 -3.14 -6.48 -9.35
N TYR A 156 -4.06 -5.82 -10.05
CA TYR A 156 -5.50 -6.03 -9.89
C TYR A 156 -5.89 -7.47 -10.24
N ARG A 157 -5.28 -8.07 -11.27
CA ARG A 157 -5.52 -9.48 -11.58
C ARG A 157 -5.23 -10.41 -10.41
N THR A 158 -4.10 -10.23 -9.74
CA THR A 158 -3.73 -11.04 -8.57
C THR A 158 -4.72 -10.87 -7.42
N TYR A 159 -5.22 -9.65 -7.21
CA TYR A 159 -6.28 -9.38 -6.24
C TYR A 159 -7.59 -10.08 -6.60
N HIS A 160 -8.01 -10.00 -7.86
CA HIS A 160 -9.22 -10.66 -8.34
C HIS A 160 -9.11 -12.19 -8.20
N ASP A 161 -7.98 -12.77 -8.55
CA ASP A 161 -7.70 -14.20 -8.39
C ASP A 161 -7.74 -14.59 -6.89
N TYR A 162 -7.19 -13.77 -6.00
CA TYR A 162 -7.28 -13.96 -4.55
C TYR A 162 -8.73 -13.95 -4.02
N LEU A 163 -9.58 -13.09 -4.58
CA LEU A 163 -11.00 -13.04 -4.22
C LEU A 163 -11.82 -14.21 -4.78
N ALA A 164 -11.47 -14.68 -5.98
CA ALA A 164 -12.15 -15.78 -6.67
C ALA A 164 -11.76 -17.17 -6.15
N ASN A 165 -10.61 -17.30 -5.47
CA ASN A 165 -10.17 -18.56 -4.91
C ASN A 165 -11.09 -19.01 -3.75
N GLU A 166 -11.98 -19.96 -4.03
CA GLU A 166 -12.84 -20.64 -3.04
C GLU A 166 -12.10 -21.77 -2.28
N THR A 167 -11.00 -22.27 -2.84
CA THR A 167 -10.24 -23.44 -2.37
C THR A 167 -9.04 -23.05 -1.49
N GLU A 168 -9.27 -22.25 -0.45
CA GLU A 168 -8.23 -22.00 0.58
C GLU A 168 -7.83 -23.26 1.38
N THR A 169 -8.57 -24.37 1.22
CA THR A 169 -8.34 -25.62 1.96
C THR A 169 -7.05 -26.33 1.60
N PHE A 170 -6.47 -26.12 0.41
CA PHE A 170 -5.27 -26.86 -0.04
C PHE A 170 -3.95 -26.10 0.10
N ILE A 171 -3.96 -24.79 0.34
CA ILE A 171 -2.72 -24.01 0.43
C ILE A 171 -2.09 -24.21 1.81
N PRO A 172 -0.85 -24.76 1.93
CA PRO A 172 -0.19 -25.03 3.20
C PRO A 172 0.34 -23.74 3.87
N TRP A 173 -0.57 -22.83 4.19
CA TRP A 173 -0.26 -21.49 4.71
C TRP A 173 0.50 -21.53 6.04
N LYS A 174 0.28 -22.55 6.87
CA LYS A 174 0.93 -22.68 8.18
C LYS A 174 2.45 -22.75 8.03
N LYS A 175 2.92 -23.53 7.07
CA LYS A 175 4.35 -23.67 6.76
C LYS A 175 4.93 -22.33 6.31
N GLU A 176 4.25 -21.66 5.39
CA GLU A 176 4.70 -20.36 4.86
C GLU A 176 4.73 -19.27 5.94
N VAL A 177 3.71 -19.19 6.80
CA VAL A 177 3.66 -18.25 7.92
C VAL A 177 4.78 -18.54 8.91
N PHE A 178 5.02 -19.81 9.24
CA PHE A 178 6.09 -20.19 10.17
C PHE A 178 7.47 -19.80 9.62
N THR A 179 7.75 -20.11 8.35
CA THR A 179 9.00 -19.71 7.69
C THR A 179 9.20 -18.20 7.71
N ARG A 180 8.16 -17.42 7.39
CA ARG A 180 8.23 -15.95 7.43
C ARG A 180 8.43 -15.41 8.84
N LEU A 181 7.77 -16.00 9.83
CA LEU A 181 7.91 -15.61 11.23
C LEU A 181 9.33 -15.87 11.74
N GLN A 182 9.94 -17.00 11.36
CA GLN A 182 11.33 -17.31 11.68
C GLN A 182 12.29 -16.27 11.08
N ASN A 183 12.07 -15.88 9.82
CA ASN A 183 12.87 -14.83 9.18
C ASN A 183 12.71 -13.49 9.89
N ILE A 184 11.48 -13.10 10.26
CA ILE A 184 11.23 -11.88 11.06
C ILE A 184 11.99 -11.93 12.38
N GLY A 185 11.97 -13.07 13.08
CA GLY A 185 12.73 -13.25 14.32
C GLY A 185 14.24 -13.07 14.10
N MET A 186 14.80 -13.70 13.07
CA MET A 186 16.23 -13.59 12.72
C MET A 186 16.63 -12.14 12.40
N PHE A 187 15.86 -11.46 11.54
CA PHE A 187 16.11 -10.05 11.21
C PHE A 187 15.91 -9.14 12.42
N GLY A 188 14.95 -9.44 13.30
CA GLY A 188 14.74 -8.71 14.54
C GLY A 188 15.93 -8.79 15.48
N VAL A 189 16.51 -9.98 15.67
CA VAL A 189 17.72 -10.15 16.48
C VAL A 189 18.90 -9.41 15.87
N LEU A 190 19.12 -9.55 14.56
CA LEU A 190 20.19 -8.85 13.85
C LEU A 190 20.03 -7.33 13.96
N TYR A 191 18.82 -6.83 13.80
CA TYR A 191 18.50 -5.41 14.00
C TYR A 191 18.80 -4.96 15.43
N ALA A 192 18.43 -5.74 16.45
CA ALA A 192 18.71 -5.41 17.84
C ALA A 192 20.22 -5.38 18.14
N VAL A 193 20.99 -6.33 17.62
CA VAL A 193 22.46 -6.35 17.76
C VAL A 193 23.07 -5.12 17.10
N VAL A 194 22.69 -4.81 15.86
CA VAL A 194 23.20 -3.61 15.16
C VAL A 194 22.79 -2.34 15.90
N SER A 195 21.52 -2.23 16.31
CA SER A 195 21.02 -1.05 17.02
C SER A 195 21.61 -0.86 18.41
N PHE A 196 22.06 -1.94 19.07
CA PHE A 196 22.78 -1.85 20.35
C PHE A 196 24.20 -1.32 20.14
N ASN A 197 24.88 -1.76 19.08
CA ASN A 197 26.26 -1.35 18.79
C ASN A 197 26.34 0.01 18.07
N PHE A 198 25.33 0.37 17.28
CA PHE A 198 25.30 1.59 16.47
C PHE A 198 24.08 2.44 16.81
N ASN A 199 24.34 3.62 17.40
CA ASN A 199 23.27 4.56 17.75
C ASN A 199 22.81 5.32 16.51
N ILE A 200 21.59 5.04 16.07
CA ILE A 200 20.93 5.61 14.87
C ILE A 200 20.74 7.14 15.00
N ASN A 201 20.86 7.69 16.20
CA ASN A 201 20.75 9.13 16.42
C ASN A 201 22.05 9.90 16.12
N VAL A 202 23.19 9.21 16.05
CA VAL A 202 24.48 9.85 15.75
C VAL A 202 24.49 10.49 14.34
N PRO A 203 24.09 9.80 13.26
CA PRO A 203 23.99 10.42 11.93
C PRO A 203 22.96 11.56 11.81
N LYS A 204 22.01 11.66 12.75
CA LYS A 204 20.99 12.72 12.78
C LYS A 204 21.47 13.97 13.53
N SER A 205 22.60 13.89 14.23
CA SER A 205 23.15 15.01 14.97
C SER A 205 24.00 15.91 14.07
N ASP A 206 23.96 17.22 14.29
CA ASP A 206 24.75 18.17 13.51
C ASP A 206 26.27 17.91 13.65
N ALA A 207 26.70 17.38 14.80
CA ALA A 207 28.09 16.99 15.08
C ALA A 207 28.63 15.91 14.13
N PHE A 208 27.77 15.07 13.54
CA PHE A 208 28.18 14.09 12.54
C PHE A 208 28.61 14.76 11.22
N TYR A 209 27.94 15.85 10.84
CA TYR A 209 28.31 16.64 9.66
C TYR A 209 29.55 17.52 9.88
N GLU A 210 30.12 17.55 11.08
CA GLU A 210 31.40 18.21 11.37
C GLU A 210 32.58 17.24 11.25
N GLN A 211 32.34 15.92 11.21
CA GLN A 211 33.40 14.93 11.10
C GLN A 211 34.00 14.89 9.68
N PRO A 212 35.29 14.48 9.54
CA PRO A 212 35.92 14.28 8.24
C PRO A 212 35.15 13.23 7.42
N PHE A 213 35.18 13.34 6.09
CA PHE A 213 34.41 12.48 5.18
C PHE A 213 34.57 10.97 5.46
N TRP A 214 35.75 10.52 5.90
CA TRP A 214 36.04 9.11 6.19
C TRP A 214 35.37 8.56 7.45
N PHE A 215 34.88 9.43 8.34
CA PHE A 215 34.17 9.06 9.57
C PHE A 215 32.67 9.34 9.49
N ARG A 216 32.18 9.84 8.34
CA ARG A 216 30.75 9.90 8.00
C ARG A 216 30.29 8.64 7.28
#